data_AF-A0A0V1Q696-F1
#
_entry.id   AF-A0A0V1Q696-F1
#
_cell.length_a   1.000
_cell.length_b   1.000
_cell.length_c   1.000
_cell.angle_alpha   90.00
_cell.angle_beta   90.00
_cell.angle_gamma   90.00
#
_symmetry.space_group_name_H-M   'P 1'
#
loop_
_entity.id
_entity.type
_entity.pdbx_description
1 polymer ?
#
loop_
_entity_poly.entity_id
_entity_poly.type
_entity_poly.pdbx_seq_one_letter_code
_entity_poly.pdbx_strand_id
1 'polypeptide(L)'
;MDQLLENLQGILTVGTDGDTEHALHNKTINTVIVDNLSVYYWDLKLLNSDPKYHEQLGYTTKTSGHEYYIKLISILQEIRMKYKCNIITSSWNNSFEKGHNYSGATDCEVTDLDSVTFLPQRYLMEFDYLIHKSSSSDVKSRIYNKLAGQWIGIA
;
A
#
# COMPACT_ATOMS: atom_id res chain seq x y z
N MET A 1 -10.83 3.47 -0.59
CA MET A 1 -9.58 3.66 -1.38
C MET A 1 -9.79 4.51 -2.64
N ASP A 2 -10.98 4.55 -3.27
CA ASP A 2 -11.24 5.38 -4.47
C ASP A 2 -10.81 6.85 -4.30
N GLN A 3 -11.23 7.53 -3.23
CA GLN A 3 -10.84 8.94 -2.98
C GLN A 3 -9.32 9.13 -2.88
N LEU A 4 -8.60 8.16 -2.31
CA LEU A 4 -7.14 8.22 -2.25
C LEU A 4 -6.54 8.16 -3.66
N LEU A 5 -7.02 7.24 -4.50
CA LEU A 5 -6.56 7.12 -5.88
C LEU A 5 -6.86 8.39 -6.68
N GLU A 6 -8.07 8.95 -6.53
CA GLU A 6 -8.46 10.21 -7.17
C GLU A 6 -7.54 11.36 -6.75
N ASN A 7 -7.30 11.51 -5.46
CA ASN A 7 -6.43 12.56 -4.94
C ASN A 7 -4.98 12.42 -5.46
N LEU A 8 -4.46 11.19 -5.51
CA LEU A 8 -3.13 10.92 -6.06
C LEU A 8 -3.09 11.19 -7.58
N GLN A 9 -4.15 10.86 -8.31
CA GLN A 9 -4.27 11.20 -9.73
C GLN A 9 -4.29 12.72 -9.95
N GLY A 10 -4.94 13.47 -9.06
CA GLY A 10 -4.93 14.94 -9.09
C GLY A 10 -3.52 15.52 -8.91
N ILE A 11 -2.63 14.87 -8.16
CA ILE A 11 -1.22 15.30 -8.08
C ILE A 11 -0.55 15.20 -9.47
N LEU A 12 -0.91 14.21 -10.29
CA LEU A 12 -0.36 14.02 -11.63
C LEU A 12 -0.80 15.09 -12.63
N THR A 13 -1.87 15.85 -12.37
CA THR A 13 -2.35 16.93 -13.27
C THR A 13 -1.78 18.31 -12.92
N VAL A 14 -1.13 18.45 -11.76
CA VAL A 14 -0.53 19.73 -11.35
C VAL A 14 0.49 20.19 -12.40
N GLY A 15 0.27 21.40 -12.94
CA GLY A 15 1.14 22.04 -13.93
C GLY A 15 1.04 21.52 -15.36
N THR A 16 0.21 20.52 -15.66
CA THR A 16 0.01 20.03 -17.05
C THR A 16 -1.15 20.71 -17.76
N ASP A 17 -2.17 21.13 -17.00
CA ASP A 17 -3.46 21.57 -17.57
C ASP A 17 -3.68 23.09 -17.39
N GLY A 18 -2.60 23.85 -17.17
CA GLY A 18 -2.70 25.27 -16.82
C GLY A 18 -3.19 25.53 -15.40
N ASP A 19 -3.35 24.48 -14.58
CA ASP A 19 -3.57 24.59 -13.14
C ASP A 19 -2.30 25.12 -12.46
N THR A 20 -2.26 26.45 -12.40
CA THR A 20 -1.20 27.22 -11.75
C THR A 20 -1.58 27.66 -10.33
N GLU A 21 -2.83 27.39 -9.91
CA GLU A 21 -3.37 27.76 -8.60
C GLU A 21 -3.12 26.66 -7.55
N HIS A 22 -2.90 25.41 -7.98
CA HIS A 22 -2.61 24.33 -7.06
C HIS A 22 -1.41 24.64 -6.16
N ALA A 23 -1.52 24.36 -4.85
CA ALA A 23 -0.50 24.69 -3.86
C ALA A 23 0.86 24.00 -4.07
N LEU A 24 0.91 22.98 -4.94
CA LEU A 24 2.13 22.26 -5.35
C LEU A 24 2.74 22.81 -6.64
N HIS A 25 2.05 23.70 -7.36
CA HIS A 25 2.59 24.36 -8.54
C HIS A 25 3.89 25.10 -8.18
N ASN A 26 4.94 24.92 -8.98
CA ASN A 26 6.31 25.42 -8.74
C ASN A 26 6.99 24.93 -7.44
N LYS A 27 6.47 23.89 -6.77
CA LYS A 27 7.15 23.26 -5.63
C LYS A 27 7.88 21.99 -6.04
N THR A 28 8.98 21.70 -5.34
CA THR A 28 9.66 20.41 -5.44
C THR A 28 9.01 19.44 -4.46
N ILE A 29 8.41 18.37 -4.98
CA ILE A 29 7.90 17.28 -4.16
C ILE A 29 9.07 16.33 -3.88
N ASN A 30 9.52 16.27 -2.63
CA ASN A 30 10.63 15.39 -2.25
C ASN A 30 10.17 13.97 -1.91
N THR A 31 9.02 13.83 -1.23
CA THR A 31 8.53 12.54 -0.74
C THR A 31 7.00 12.54 -0.71
N VAL A 32 6.40 11.42 -1.08
CA VAL A 32 4.97 11.12 -0.89
C VAL A 32 4.84 9.97 0.11
N ILE A 33 4.01 10.18 1.13
CA ILE A 33 3.78 9.22 2.20
C ILE A 33 2.31 8.81 2.18
N VAL A 34 2.03 7.51 2.12
CA VAL A 34 0.69 6.94 2.30
C VAL A 34 0.67 6.14 3.59
N ASP A 35 0.10 6.74 4.63
CA ASP A 35 0.00 6.17 5.98
C ASP A 35 -1.47 6.25 6.45
N ASN A 36 -2.16 5.17 6.78
CA ASN A 36 -1.77 3.76 6.88
C ASN A 36 -2.69 2.90 5.98
N LEU A 37 -2.14 2.01 5.15
CA LEU A 37 -2.92 1.20 4.20
C LEU A 37 -3.85 0.17 4.85
N SER A 38 -3.61 -0.19 6.10
CA SER A 38 -4.47 -1.09 6.88
C SER A 38 -5.89 -0.58 7.04
N VAL A 39 -6.11 0.75 6.97
CA VAL A 39 -7.45 1.33 7.06
C VAL A 39 -8.39 0.84 5.96
N TYR A 40 -7.85 0.30 4.86
CA TYR A 40 -8.63 -0.24 3.75
C TYR A 40 -8.72 -1.77 3.74
N TYR A 41 -7.97 -2.47 4.59
CA TYR A 41 -7.78 -3.92 4.46
C TYR A 41 -9.11 -4.70 4.47
N TRP A 42 -9.96 -4.44 5.46
CA TRP A 42 -11.21 -5.18 5.63
C TRP A 42 -12.23 -4.89 4.53
N ASP A 43 -12.35 -3.64 4.10
CA ASP A 43 -13.21 -3.28 2.97
C ASP A 43 -12.77 -4.02 1.71
N LEU A 44 -11.49 -3.93 1.36
CA LEU A 44 -10.94 -4.57 0.16
C LEU A 44 -11.05 -6.09 0.22
N LYS A 45 -10.95 -6.69 1.41
CA LYS A 45 -11.19 -8.12 1.63
C LYS A 45 -12.65 -8.50 1.38
N LEU A 46 -13.61 -7.69 1.83
CA LEU A 46 -15.03 -7.91 1.55
C LEU A 46 -15.33 -7.80 0.05
N LEU A 47 -14.73 -6.84 -0.66
CA LEU A 47 -14.89 -6.71 -2.12
C LEU A 47 -14.48 -7.97 -2.89
N ASN A 48 -13.51 -8.73 -2.38
CA ASN A 48 -13.09 -10.00 -2.97
C ASN A 48 -14.09 -11.14 -2.75
N SER A 49 -15.02 -11.00 -1.80
CA SER A 49 -15.94 -12.07 -1.40
C SER A 49 -17.29 -12.03 -2.11
N ASP A 50 -17.84 -10.84 -2.36
CA ASP A 50 -19.14 -10.68 -3.02
C ASP A 50 -19.21 -9.31 -3.74
N PRO A 51 -19.57 -9.27 -5.03
CA PRO A 51 -19.73 -8.03 -5.78
C PRO A 51 -20.68 -7.01 -5.14
N LYS A 52 -21.68 -7.44 -4.35
CA LYS A 52 -22.64 -6.53 -3.69
C LYS A 52 -21.98 -5.55 -2.72
N TYR A 53 -20.80 -5.90 -2.19
CA TYR A 53 -20.11 -5.06 -1.21
C TYR A 53 -19.56 -3.76 -1.82
N HIS A 54 -19.43 -3.65 -3.14
CA HIS A 54 -18.99 -2.40 -3.78
C HIS A 54 -19.94 -1.24 -3.46
N GLU A 55 -21.24 -1.45 -3.66
CA GLU A 55 -22.25 -0.41 -3.42
C GLU A 55 -22.43 -0.14 -1.93
N GLN A 56 -22.41 -1.19 -1.10
CA GLN A 56 -22.59 -1.07 0.36
C GLN A 56 -21.44 -0.33 1.04
N LEU A 57 -20.21 -0.48 0.54
CA LEU A 57 -19.02 0.17 1.08
C LEU A 57 -18.70 1.51 0.38
N GLY A 58 -19.54 1.95 -0.56
CA GLY A 58 -19.37 3.23 -1.26
C GLY A 58 -18.21 3.26 -2.26
N TYR A 59 -17.75 2.11 -2.74
CA TYR A 59 -16.75 2.02 -3.80
C TYR A 59 -17.42 2.17 -5.16
N THR A 60 -16.99 3.18 -5.92
CA THR A 60 -17.53 3.47 -7.25
C THR A 60 -16.91 2.56 -8.30
N THR A 61 -15.64 2.17 -8.11
CA THR A 61 -14.94 1.29 -9.02
C THR A 61 -15.24 -0.17 -8.69
N LYS A 62 -15.93 -0.87 -9.61
CA LYS A 62 -16.24 -2.31 -9.48
C LYS A 62 -15.01 -3.17 -9.80
N THR A 63 -14.07 -3.26 -8.86
CA THR A 63 -12.82 -4.00 -9.03
C THR A 63 -12.42 -4.72 -7.74
N SER A 64 -11.61 -5.77 -7.86
CA SER A 64 -11.22 -6.57 -6.69
C SER A 64 -10.32 -5.75 -5.75
N GLY A 65 -10.28 -6.14 -4.48
CA GLY A 65 -9.35 -5.56 -3.50
C GLY A 65 -7.89 -5.66 -3.94
N HIS A 66 -7.52 -6.73 -4.66
CA HIS A 66 -6.18 -6.87 -5.24
C HIS A 66 -5.90 -5.77 -6.28
N GLU A 67 -6.83 -5.52 -7.19
CA GLU A 67 -6.70 -4.52 -8.24
C GLU A 67 -6.56 -3.10 -7.68
N TYR A 68 -7.18 -2.80 -6.54
CA TYR A 68 -6.98 -1.52 -5.84
C TYR A 68 -5.51 -1.27 -5.45
N TYR A 69 -4.82 -2.29 -4.92
CA TYR A 69 -3.39 -2.18 -4.60
C TYR A 69 -2.53 -2.05 -5.87
N ILE A 70 -2.88 -2.74 -6.95
CA ILE A 70 -2.18 -2.61 -8.25
C ILE A 70 -2.33 -1.20 -8.82
N LYS A 71 -3.54 -0.63 -8.77
CA LYS A 71 -3.79 0.76 -9.18
C LYS A 71 -3.02 1.75 -8.31
N LEU A 72 -3.04 1.56 -6.99
CA LEU A 72 -2.30 2.40 -6.05
C LEU A 72 -0.81 2.45 -6.40
N ILE A 73 -0.17 1.29 -6.60
CA ILE A 73 1.27 1.27 -6.89
C ILE A 73 1.59 1.85 -8.27
N SER A 74 0.74 1.65 -9.27
CA SER A 74 0.88 2.29 -10.60
C SER A 74 0.91 3.82 -10.48
N ILE A 75 -0.08 4.40 -9.80
CA ILE A 75 -0.17 5.86 -9.63
C ILE A 75 1.03 6.38 -8.83
N LEU A 76 1.44 5.69 -7.77
CA LEU A 76 2.61 6.08 -6.98
C LEU A 76 3.92 6.03 -7.80
N GLN A 77 4.07 5.05 -8.70
CA GLN A 77 5.20 4.97 -9.62
C GLN A 77 5.18 6.11 -10.64
N GLU A 78 4.02 6.47 -11.17
CA GLU A 78 3.86 7.63 -12.05
C GLU A 78 4.25 8.93 -11.33
N ILE A 79 3.81 9.12 -10.08
CA ILE A 79 4.18 10.27 -9.25
C ILE A 79 5.70 10.30 -9.01
N ARG A 80 6.30 9.15 -8.64
CA ARG A 80 7.75 9.00 -8.49
C ARG A 80 8.49 9.41 -9.76
N MET A 81 8.03 8.98 -10.93
CA MET A 81 8.67 9.31 -12.20
C MET A 81 8.54 10.78 -12.55
N LYS A 82 7.34 11.37 -12.40
CA LYS A 82 7.09 12.79 -12.70
C LYS A 82 7.89 13.72 -11.79
N TYR A 83 7.89 13.45 -10.49
CA TYR A 83 8.46 14.37 -9.49
C TYR A 83 9.85 13.96 -9.00
N LYS A 84 10.34 12.77 -9.36
CA LYS A 84 11.61 12.20 -8.87
C LYS A 84 11.68 12.16 -7.33
N CYS A 85 10.54 11.87 -6.71
CA CYS A 85 10.38 11.86 -5.25
C CYS A 85 10.53 10.46 -4.66
N ASN A 86 10.69 10.37 -3.34
CA ASN A 86 10.57 9.10 -2.62
C ASN A 86 9.09 8.73 -2.44
N ILE A 87 8.80 7.43 -2.39
CA ILE A 87 7.48 6.91 -2.02
C ILE A 87 7.65 6.09 -0.75
N ILE A 88 6.86 6.40 0.26
CA ILE A 88 6.82 5.63 1.51
C ILE A 88 5.38 5.21 1.74
N THR A 89 5.15 3.92 1.98
CA THR A 89 3.86 3.42 2.42
C THR A 89 4.02 2.60 3.68
N SER A 90 3.00 2.60 4.51
CA SER A 90 2.97 1.87 5.77
C SER A 90 1.69 1.05 5.88
N SER A 91 1.81 -0.13 6.49
CA SER A 91 0.70 -0.95 6.96
C SER A 91 1.03 -1.54 8.31
N TRP A 92 0.00 -1.94 9.05
CA TRP A 92 0.18 -2.83 10.18
C TRP A 92 0.50 -4.26 9.71
N ASN A 93 0.97 -5.07 10.66
CA ASN A 93 1.27 -6.47 10.43
C ASN A 93 0.03 -7.35 10.53
N ASN A 94 0.16 -8.61 10.14
CA ASN A 94 -0.91 -9.61 10.19
C ASN A 94 -1.53 -9.77 11.58
N SER A 95 -0.74 -9.64 12.64
CA SER A 95 -1.24 -9.77 14.02
C SER A 95 -2.27 -8.70 14.36
N PHE A 96 -2.03 -7.46 13.93
CA PHE A 96 -3.01 -6.38 14.07
C PHE A 96 -4.23 -6.63 13.19
N GLU A 97 -4.00 -6.94 11.92
CA GLU A 97 -5.08 -7.06 10.93
C GLU A 97 -6.04 -8.22 11.20
N LYS A 98 -5.55 -9.31 11.77
CA LYS A 98 -6.40 -10.44 12.21
C LYS A 98 -7.39 -10.01 13.29
N GLY A 99 -7.08 -9.01 14.10
CA GLY A 99 -7.87 -8.65 15.27
C GLY A 99 -7.93 -9.78 16.31
N HIS A 100 -8.79 -9.64 17.31
CA HIS A 100 -8.79 -10.53 18.49
C HIS A 100 -9.38 -11.94 18.24
N ASN A 101 -10.12 -12.21 17.15
CA ASN A 101 -10.91 -13.45 16.99
C ASN A 101 -10.86 -14.06 15.57
N TYR A 102 -9.70 -14.11 14.90
CA TYR A 102 -9.62 -14.72 13.56
C TYR A 102 -9.31 -16.22 13.60
N SER A 103 -10.34 -17.07 13.54
CA SER A 103 -10.24 -18.54 13.54
C SER A 103 -10.17 -19.19 12.14
N GLY A 104 -9.96 -18.42 11.08
CA GLY A 104 -10.14 -18.90 9.70
C GLY A 104 -9.07 -18.49 8.68
N ALA A 105 -7.85 -18.16 9.11
CA ALA A 105 -6.75 -18.02 8.15
C ALA A 105 -6.26 -19.43 7.77
N THR A 106 -6.66 -19.91 6.59
CA THR A 106 -5.96 -21.00 5.93
C THR A 106 -4.49 -20.62 5.80
N ASP A 107 -3.61 -21.48 6.31
CA ASP A 107 -2.17 -21.43 6.09
C ASP A 107 -1.91 -21.56 4.58
N CYS A 108 -1.95 -20.44 3.87
CA CYS A 108 -1.38 -20.36 2.53
C CYS A 108 0.12 -20.62 2.67
N GLU A 109 0.69 -21.44 1.78
CA GLU A 109 2.12 -21.74 1.76
C GLU A 109 2.92 -20.44 1.89
N VAL A 110 3.55 -20.31 3.05
CA VAL A 110 4.09 -19.04 3.55
C VAL A 110 5.29 -18.66 2.70
N THR A 111 5.14 -17.64 1.86
CA THR A 111 6.32 -16.84 1.51
C THR A 111 6.71 -16.03 2.75
N ASP A 112 8.00 -15.73 2.94
CA ASP A 112 8.50 -14.97 4.09
C ASP A 112 7.76 -13.63 4.31
N LEU A 113 7.12 -13.09 3.27
CA LEU A 113 6.37 -11.83 3.29
C LEU A 113 4.92 -12.00 3.73
N ASP A 114 4.26 -13.07 3.32
CA ASP A 114 2.89 -13.39 3.72
C ASP A 114 2.79 -13.67 5.23
N SER A 115 3.92 -14.01 5.86
CA SER A 115 4.02 -14.12 7.32
C SER A 115 3.88 -12.77 8.05
N VAL A 116 4.19 -11.65 7.37
CA VAL A 116 4.32 -10.31 7.97
C VAL A 116 3.10 -9.44 7.74
N THR A 117 2.57 -9.41 6.52
CA THR A 117 1.48 -8.52 6.11
C THR A 117 0.53 -9.21 5.15
N PHE A 118 -0.71 -8.73 5.08
CA PHE A 118 -1.73 -9.20 4.13
C PHE A 118 -1.74 -8.36 2.84
N LEU A 119 -0.84 -7.39 2.71
CA LEU A 119 -0.67 -6.68 1.46
C LEU A 119 -0.25 -7.65 0.34
N PRO A 120 -0.79 -7.52 -0.88
CA PRO A 120 -0.45 -8.44 -1.96
C PRO A 120 1.05 -8.44 -2.27
N GLN A 121 1.65 -9.61 -2.48
CA GLN A 121 3.07 -9.74 -2.84
C GLN A 121 3.43 -8.89 -4.07
N ARG A 122 2.57 -8.85 -5.09
CA ARG A 122 2.78 -8.02 -6.29
C ARG A 122 2.89 -6.53 -5.97
N TYR A 123 2.17 -6.03 -4.96
CA TYR A 123 2.30 -4.66 -4.48
C TYR A 123 3.64 -4.45 -3.76
N LEU A 124 3.99 -5.37 -2.85
CA LEU A 124 5.21 -5.29 -2.05
C LEU A 124 6.48 -5.35 -2.91
N MET A 125 6.49 -6.17 -3.96
CA MET A 125 7.64 -6.34 -4.84
C MET A 125 7.99 -5.11 -5.66
N GLU A 126 7.14 -4.08 -5.71
CA GLU A 126 7.44 -2.83 -6.41
C GLU A 126 8.30 -1.86 -5.58
N PHE A 127 8.48 -2.12 -4.29
CA PHE A 127 9.31 -1.29 -3.42
C PHE A 127 10.78 -1.73 -3.44
N ASP A 128 11.67 -0.74 -3.36
CA ASP A 128 13.11 -0.98 -3.26
C ASP A 128 13.48 -1.63 -1.91
N TYR A 129 12.74 -1.26 -0.85
CA TYR A 129 12.92 -1.76 0.51
C TYR A 129 11.58 -2.07 1.17
N LEU A 130 11.52 -3.16 1.93
CA LEU A 130 10.40 -3.46 2.84
C LEU A 130 10.92 -3.51 4.26
N ILE A 131 10.36 -2.70 5.15
CA ILE A 131 10.82 -2.60 6.54
C ILE A 131 9.77 -3.24 7.45
N HIS A 132 10.15 -4.31 8.14
CA HIS A 132 9.34 -4.87 9.21
C HIS A 132 9.91 -4.38 10.54
N LYS A 133 9.16 -3.49 11.21
CA LYS A 133 9.48 -3.04 12.56
C LYS A 133 8.64 -3.84 13.56
N SER A 134 9.34 -4.49 14.49
CA SER A 134 8.72 -5.21 15.61
C SER A 134 9.20 -4.62 16.93
N SER A 135 8.27 -4.48 17.87
CA SER A 135 8.53 -4.14 19.27
C SER A 135 8.59 -5.37 20.18
N SER A 136 8.30 -6.57 19.65
CA SER A 136 8.36 -7.83 20.40
C SER A 136 9.80 -8.31 20.57
N SER A 137 10.12 -8.90 21.72
CA SER A 137 11.40 -9.58 21.97
C SER A 137 11.64 -10.76 21.02
N ASP A 138 10.56 -11.39 20.55
CA ASP A 138 10.61 -12.68 19.87
C ASP A 138 10.77 -12.52 18.36
N VAL A 139 10.49 -11.32 17.83
CA VAL A 139 10.58 -11.01 16.40
C VAL A 139 11.46 -9.79 16.21
N LYS A 140 12.63 -9.97 15.59
CA LYS A 140 13.55 -8.86 15.31
C LYS A 140 13.07 -8.01 14.14
N SER A 141 13.32 -6.70 14.24
CA SER A 141 13.12 -5.80 13.11
C SER A 141 14.08 -6.16 11.97
N ARG A 142 13.58 -6.13 10.74
CA ARG A 142 14.32 -6.59 9.54
C ARG A 142 13.96 -5.74 8.32
N ILE A 143 14.87 -5.63 7.38
CA ILE A 143 14.67 -4.94 6.10
C ILE A 143 14.85 -5.94 4.98
N TYR A 144 13.89 -6.05 4.08
CA TYR A 144 14.07 -6.74 2.82
C TYR A 144 14.61 -5.73 1.81
N ASN A 145 15.78 -6.01 1.25
CA ASN A 145 16.35 -5.21 0.16
C ASN A 145 16.10 -5.94 -1.15
N LYS A 146 15.30 -5.33 -2.05
CA LYS A 146 14.92 -5.94 -3.32
C LYS A 146 16.12 -6.27 -4.19
N LEU A 147 17.15 -5.41 -4.22
CA LEU A 147 18.38 -5.65 -5.00
C LEU A 147 19.19 -6.83 -4.45
N ALA A 148 19.17 -7.03 -3.14
CA ALA A 148 19.85 -8.16 -2.50
C ALA A 148 19.02 -9.46 -2.54
N GLY A 149 17.71 -9.36 -2.82
CA GLY A 149 16.79 -10.50 -2.85
C GLY A 149 16.62 -11.20 -1.50
N GLN A 150 16.94 -10.53 -0.38
CA GLN A 150 16.94 -11.15 0.95
C GLN A 150 16.66 -10.17 2.09
N TRP A 151 16.26 -10.72 3.24
CA TRP A 151 16.16 -10.00 4.50
C TRP A 151 17.53 -9.75 5.13
N ILE A 152 17.76 -8.52 5.56
CA ILE A 152 18.91 -8.09 6.36
C ILE A 152 18.43 -7.63 7.74
N GLY A 153 19.20 -7.95 8.77
CA GLY A 153 18.93 -7.50 10.14
C GLY A 153 19.17 -6.00 10.28
N ILE A 154 18.34 -5.34 11.09
CA ILE A 154 18.61 -3.97 11.53
C ILE A 154 19.49 -4.08 12.79
N ALA A 155 20.69 -3.51 12.72
CA ALA A 155 21.63 -3.44 13.86
C ALA A 155 21.11 -2.51 14.97
#